data_AF-A0A6V7JMN1-F1
#
_entry.id   AF-A0A6V7JMN1-F1
#
_cell.length_a   1.000
_cell.length_b   1.000
_cell.length_c   1.000
_cell.angle_alpha   90.00
_cell.angle_beta   90.00
_cell.angle_gamma   90.00
#
_symmetry.space_group_name_H-M   'P 1'
#
loop_
_entity.id
_entity.type
_entity.pdbx_description
1 polymer ?
#
loop_
_entity_poly.entity_id
_entity_poly.type
_entity_poly.pdbx_seq_one_letter_code
_entity_poly.pdbx_strand_id
1 'polypeptide(L)'
;VGGEISSQILYQMKLHGRVSVCGSISSYNADNSAAPKATIIQPAVIFQQLKIEGFVVTRWQERWFEGIKANLQWIKEGKLKYKETFTNGFHNLFNAFAGMLKGENTGKAIVKV
;
A
#
# COMPACT_ATOMS: atom_id res chain seq x y z
N VAL A 1 3.91 1.91 -1.55
CA VAL A 1 5.29 2.47 -1.65
C VAL A 1 5.16 3.87 -2.21
N GLY A 2 5.72 4.86 -1.51
CA GLY A 2 5.68 6.29 -1.86
C GLY A 2 7.04 6.80 -2.35
N GLY A 3 7.30 8.10 -2.26
CA GLY A 3 8.62 8.69 -2.51
C GLY A 3 9.01 8.69 -3.99
N GLU A 4 10.31 8.55 -4.29
CA GLU A 4 10.85 8.69 -5.66
C GLU A 4 10.19 7.76 -6.68
N ILE A 5 9.88 6.52 -6.28
CA ILE A 5 9.17 5.56 -7.14
C ILE A 5 7.82 6.15 -7.59
N SER A 6 7.06 6.76 -6.67
CA SER A 6 5.80 7.40 -7.02
C SER A 6 6.01 8.58 -7.96
N SER A 7 7.00 9.44 -7.68
CA SER A 7 7.31 10.58 -8.56
C SER A 7 7.63 10.14 -9.99
N GLN A 8 8.44 9.10 -10.17
CA GLN A 8 8.78 8.57 -11.49
C GLN A 8 7.56 7.99 -12.23
N ILE A 9 6.68 7.28 -11.53
CA ILE A 9 5.48 6.68 -12.13
C ILE A 9 4.53 7.76 -12.66
N LEU A 10 4.40 8.91 -11.99
CA LEU A 10 3.48 9.98 -12.42
C LEU A 10 3.81 10.47 -13.85
N TYR A 11 5.09 10.51 -14.23
CA TYR A 11 5.52 10.88 -15.58
C TYR A 11 5.17 9.85 -16.65
N GLN A 12 4.88 8.61 -16.27
CA GLN A 12 4.52 7.50 -17.17
C GLN A 12 3.01 7.31 -17.28
N MET A 13 2.21 8.10 -16.57
CA MET A 13 0.76 7.97 -16.59
C MET A 13 0.16 8.53 -17.89
N LYS A 14 -0.95 7.93 -18.33
CA LYS A 14 -1.76 8.46 -19.43
C LYS A 14 -2.48 9.75 -19.00
N LEU A 15 -2.83 10.58 -19.99
CA LEU A 15 -3.73 11.73 -19.82
C LEU A 15 -5.01 11.30 -19.06
N HIS A 16 -5.40 12.09 -18.07
CA HIS A 16 -6.49 11.84 -17.12
C HIS A 16 -6.29 10.62 -16.21
N GLY A 17 -5.05 10.22 -15.99
CA GLY A 17 -4.69 9.15 -15.07
C GLY A 17 -5.17 9.41 -13.63
N ARG A 18 -5.40 8.32 -12.88
CA ARG A 18 -5.89 8.37 -11.49
C ARG A 18 -4.94 7.66 -10.54
N VAL A 19 -4.61 8.31 -9.44
CA VAL A 19 -3.74 7.77 -8.39
C VAL A 19 -4.51 7.68 -7.09
N SER A 20 -4.56 6.48 -6.53
CA SER A 20 -5.17 6.20 -5.23
C SER A 20 -4.06 6.08 -4.18
N VAL A 21 -3.96 7.06 -3.28
CA VAL A 21 -2.87 7.15 -2.31
C VAL A 21 -3.32 6.50 -0.99
N CYS A 22 -2.91 5.24 -0.78
CA CYS A 22 -3.22 4.47 0.42
C CYS A 22 -2.15 4.57 1.53
N GLY A 23 -0.94 5.02 1.20
CA GLY A 23 0.17 5.13 2.15
C GLY A 23 1.53 5.28 1.48
N SER A 24 2.56 5.45 2.32
CA SER A 24 3.93 5.79 1.90
C SER A 24 4.98 5.00 2.70
N ILE A 25 4.94 3.67 2.67
CA ILE A 25 5.86 2.79 3.45
C ILE A 25 7.36 3.16 3.34
N SER A 26 7.79 3.73 2.21
CA SER A 26 9.17 4.20 2.01
C SER A 26 9.57 5.38 2.91
N SER A 27 8.62 6.08 3.52
CA SER A 27 8.88 7.19 4.43
C SER A 27 8.73 6.82 5.92
N TYR A 28 8.26 5.62 6.27
CA TYR A 28 7.87 5.31 7.65
C TYR A 28 9.05 5.26 8.62
N ASN A 29 10.22 4.81 8.15
CA ASN A 29 11.45 4.76 8.94
C ASN A 29 12.46 5.84 8.52
N ALA A 30 12.03 6.83 7.74
CA ALA A 30 12.93 7.88 7.29
C ALA A 30 13.25 8.84 8.43
N ASP A 31 14.53 9.22 8.54
CA ASP A 31 14.91 10.37 9.37
C ASP A 31 14.37 11.63 8.70
N ASN A 32 13.53 12.40 9.42
CA ASN A 32 12.94 13.63 8.91
C ASN A 32 14.00 14.69 8.52
N SER A 33 15.18 14.66 9.15
CA SER A 33 16.30 15.54 8.78
C SER A 33 16.97 15.13 7.46
N ALA A 34 16.78 13.89 7.04
CA ALA A 34 17.26 13.30 5.79
C ALA A 34 16.11 12.79 4.91
N ALA A 35 14.91 13.38 5.05
CA ALA A 35 13.70 12.89 4.39
C ALA A 35 13.97 12.77 2.88
N PRO A 36 13.60 11.62 2.26
CA PRO A 36 13.90 11.38 0.85
C PRO A 36 13.33 12.52 -0.01
N LYS A 37 14.22 13.28 -0.67
CA LYS A 37 13.82 14.24 -1.68
C LYS A 37 13.26 13.45 -2.86
N ALA A 38 12.07 13.81 -3.30
CA ALA A 38 11.44 13.21 -4.46
C ALA A 38 11.45 14.19 -5.63
N THR A 39 11.52 13.67 -6.85
CA THR A 39 11.36 14.47 -8.07
C THR A 39 10.05 15.27 -8.03
N ILE A 40 10.10 16.52 -8.52
CA ILE A 40 8.94 17.41 -8.62
C ILE A 40 7.81 16.73 -9.41
N ILE A 41 6.59 16.72 -8.86
CA ILE A 41 5.47 15.96 -9.44
C ILE A 41 4.51 16.83 -10.26
N GLN A 42 4.53 18.14 -10.03
CA GLN A 42 3.59 19.12 -10.56
C GLN A 42 3.56 19.11 -12.10
N PRO A 43 4.69 19.05 -12.83
CA PRO A 43 4.65 18.98 -14.29
C PRO A 43 3.87 17.76 -14.79
N ALA A 44 4.11 16.57 -14.22
CA ALA A 44 3.37 15.37 -14.59
C ALA A 44 1.87 15.50 -14.30
N VAL A 45 1.51 16.04 -13.14
CA VAL A 45 0.11 16.26 -12.74
C VAL A 45 -0.60 17.23 -13.69
N ILE A 46 0.05 18.33 -14.06
CA ILE A 46 -0.52 19.36 -14.93
C ILE A 46 -0.69 18.83 -16.35
N PHE A 47 0.39 18.35 -16.97
CA PHE A 47 0.36 17.95 -18.38
C PHE A 47 -0.47 16.68 -18.63
N GLN A 48 -0.47 15.74 -17.67
CA GLN A 48 -1.31 14.55 -17.75
C GLN A 48 -2.68 14.71 -17.08
N GLN A 49 -3.01 15.88 -16.54
CA GLN A 49 -4.28 16.16 -15.87
C GLN A 49 -4.68 15.09 -14.85
N LEU A 50 -3.75 14.73 -13.98
CA LEU A 50 -3.91 13.59 -13.08
C LEU A 50 -4.85 13.92 -11.92
N LYS A 51 -5.72 12.97 -11.56
CA LYS A 51 -6.43 12.99 -10.28
C LYS A 51 -5.64 12.18 -9.25
N ILE A 52 -5.12 12.85 -8.23
CA ILE A 52 -4.43 12.21 -7.11
C ILE A 52 -5.31 12.33 -5.87
N GLU A 53 -5.75 11.20 -5.32
CA GLU A 53 -6.67 11.18 -4.19
C GLU A 53 -6.14 10.29 -3.06
N GLY A 54 -5.97 10.88 -1.88
CA GLY A 54 -5.64 10.16 -0.65
C GLY A 54 -6.87 9.58 0.02
N PHE A 55 -6.69 8.41 0.63
CA PHE A 55 -7.76 7.77 1.37
C PHE A 55 -7.33 7.00 2.61
N VAL A 56 -8.28 6.87 3.54
CA VAL A 56 -8.17 6.05 4.74
C VAL A 56 -9.39 5.13 4.76
N VAL A 57 -9.17 3.83 5.02
CA VAL A 57 -10.21 2.80 4.94
C VAL A 57 -11.45 3.13 5.79
N THR A 58 -11.27 3.88 6.90
CA THR A 58 -12.35 4.31 7.80
C THR A 58 -13.38 5.23 7.15
N ARG A 59 -13.04 5.90 6.04
CA ARG A 59 -13.99 6.71 5.24
C ARG A 59 -15.16 5.87 4.69
N TRP A 60 -15.00 4.54 4.57
CA TRP A 60 -16.00 3.63 4.01
C TRP A 60 -16.52 2.59 4.99
N GLN A 61 -16.54 2.89 6.30
CA GLN A 61 -17.05 1.97 7.32
C GLN A 61 -18.48 1.49 7.03
N GLU A 62 -19.36 2.35 6.51
CA GLU A 62 -20.74 1.98 6.18
C GLU A 62 -20.83 0.89 5.10
N ARG A 63 -19.80 0.75 4.25
CA ARG A 63 -19.72 -0.24 3.17
C ARG A 63 -18.79 -1.41 3.48
N TRP A 64 -18.34 -1.54 4.73
CA TRP A 64 -17.34 -2.53 5.13
C TRP A 64 -17.73 -3.97 4.77
N PHE A 65 -18.97 -4.35 5.10
CA PHE A 65 -19.47 -5.70 4.85
C PHE A 65 -19.77 -5.99 3.38
N GLU A 66 -20.02 -4.97 2.56
CA GLU A 66 -20.15 -5.12 1.11
C GLU A 66 -18.83 -5.66 0.53
N GLY A 67 -17.71 -5.01 0.87
CA GLY A 67 -16.38 -5.41 0.43
C GLY A 67 -15.96 -6.78 0.95
N ILE A 68 -16.21 -7.09 2.23
CA ILE A 68 -15.90 -8.40 2.80
C ILE A 68 -16.63 -9.52 2.07
N LYS A 69 -17.95 -9.36 1.85
CA LYS A 69 -18.77 -10.39 1.19
C LYS A 69 -18.31 -10.62 -0.25
N ALA A 70 -18.05 -9.55 -1.01
CA ALA A 70 -17.56 -9.65 -2.38
C ALA A 70 -16.20 -10.35 -2.46
N ASN A 71 -15.24 -9.96 -1.61
CA ASN A 71 -13.91 -10.58 -1.58
C ASN A 71 -13.98 -12.07 -1.19
N LEU A 72 -14.79 -12.43 -0.19
CA LEU A 72 -14.99 -13.82 0.20
C LEU A 72 -15.55 -14.66 -0.96
N GLN A 73 -16.50 -14.11 -1.71
CA GLN A 73 -17.05 -14.77 -2.88
C GLN A 73 -15.97 -15.00 -3.94
N TRP A 74 -15.16 -13.99 -4.26
CA TRP A 74 -14.06 -14.16 -5.23
C TRP A 74 -13.00 -15.15 -4.79
N ILE A 75 -12.73 -15.26 -3.48
CA ILE A 75 -11.83 -16.30 -2.94
C ILE A 75 -12.43 -17.69 -3.17
N LYS A 76 -13.72 -17.89 -2.84
CA LYS A 76 -14.42 -19.17 -3.04
C LYS A 76 -14.48 -19.57 -4.51
N GLU A 77 -14.65 -18.60 -5.41
CA GLU A 77 -14.66 -18.79 -6.86
C GLU A 77 -13.25 -18.96 -7.48
N GLY A 78 -12.18 -18.81 -6.69
CA GLY A 78 -10.81 -18.86 -7.19
C GLY A 78 -10.37 -17.65 -8.04
N LYS A 79 -11.21 -16.61 -8.14
CA LYS A 79 -10.92 -15.34 -8.83
C LYS A 79 -9.95 -14.46 -8.05
N LEU A 80 -9.92 -14.60 -6.73
CA LEU A 80 -8.99 -13.90 -5.84
C LEU A 80 -8.13 -14.91 -5.09
N LYS A 81 -6.82 -14.86 -5.31
CA LYS A 81 -5.83 -15.66 -4.58
C LYS A 81 -5.18 -14.80 -3.51
N TYR A 82 -4.95 -15.36 -2.33
CA TYR A 82 -4.22 -14.71 -1.25
C TYR A 82 -2.98 -15.53 -0.89
N LYS A 83 -1.99 -14.85 -0.32
CA LYS A 83 -0.77 -15.45 0.24
C LYS A 83 -0.54 -14.84 1.61
N GLU A 84 -0.08 -15.66 2.52
CA GLU A 84 0.22 -15.27 3.89
C GLU A 84 1.60 -15.80 4.26
N THR A 85 2.33 -15.01 5.05
CA THR A 85 3.57 -15.42 5.70
C THR A 85 3.26 -15.57 7.18
N PHE A 86 3.34 -16.80 7.70
CA PHE A 86 3.03 -17.10 9.09
C PHE A 86 4.29 -17.08 9.96
N THR A 87 4.19 -16.42 11.11
CA THR A 87 5.15 -16.52 12.22
C THR A 87 4.43 -17.13 13.42
N ASN A 88 4.97 -18.21 14.01
CA ASN A 88 4.35 -18.88 15.15
C ASN A 88 4.83 -18.28 16.47
N GLY A 89 3.90 -18.09 17.41
CA GLY A 89 4.15 -17.64 18.78
C GLY A 89 4.20 -16.12 18.92
N PHE A 90 3.48 -15.61 19.93
CA PHE A 90 3.47 -14.18 20.26
C PHE A 90 4.86 -13.60 20.55
N HIS A 91 5.76 -14.41 21.13
CA HIS A 91 7.14 -14.01 21.43
C HIS A 91 7.94 -13.61 20.18
N ASN A 92 7.53 -14.04 18.99
CA ASN A 92 8.18 -13.69 17.72
C ASN A 92 7.58 -12.43 17.06
N LEU A 93 6.63 -11.74 17.69
CA LEU A 93 5.94 -10.58 17.12
C LEU A 93 6.91 -9.48 16.65
N PHE A 94 7.94 -9.18 17.43
CA PHE A 94 8.92 -8.14 17.08
C PHE A 94 9.71 -8.52 15.83
N ASN A 95 10.18 -9.77 15.76
CA ASN A 95 10.90 -10.27 14.59
C ASN A 95 10.02 -10.26 13.34
N ALA A 96 8.75 -10.70 13.47
CA ALA A 96 7.77 -10.65 12.37
C ALA A 96 7.54 -9.22 11.86
N PHE A 97 7.40 -8.26 12.77
CA PHE A 97 7.19 -6.86 12.42
C PHE A 97 8.42 -6.23 11.75
N ALA A 98 9.61 -6.47 12.31
CA ALA A 98 10.86 -5.98 11.74
C ALA A 98 11.12 -6.57 10.35
N GLY A 99 10.90 -7.87 10.17
CA GLY A 99 11.03 -8.55 8.88
C GLY A 99 10.03 -8.00 7.84
N MET A 100 8.80 -7.70 8.25
CA MET A 100 7.80 -7.07 7.38
C MET A 100 8.27 -5.73 6.82
N LEU A 101 8.90 -4.88 7.65
CA LEU A 101 9.43 -3.58 7.22
C LEU A 101 10.67 -3.70 6.33
N LYS A 102 11.42 -4.81 6.44
CA LYS A 102 12.55 -5.15 5.56
C LYS A 102 12.12 -5.82 4.25
N GLY A 103 10.84 -6.14 4.09
CA GLY A 103 10.32 -6.82 2.90
C GLY A 103 10.57 -8.33 2.87
N GLU A 104 10.74 -8.97 4.03
CA GLU A 104 11.03 -10.41 4.14
C GLU A 104 9.79 -11.29 3.92
N ASN A 105 8.57 -10.74 4.05
CA ASN A 105 7.33 -11.48 3.88
C ASN A 105 6.84 -11.49 2.42
N THR A 106 6.26 -12.62 1.99
CA THR A 106 5.48 -12.70 0.75
C THR A 106 4.00 -12.81 1.10
N GLY A 107 3.21 -11.84 0.65
CA GLY A 107 1.79 -11.74 1.03
C GLY A 107 1.61 -11.15 2.43
N LYS A 108 0.46 -11.40 3.07
CA LYS A 108 0.14 -10.80 4.37
C LYS A 108 0.94 -11.46 5.49
N ALA A 109 1.70 -10.69 6.27
CA ALA A 109 2.36 -11.18 7.47
C ALA A 109 1.33 -11.42 8.60
N ILE A 110 1.34 -12.62 9.19
CA ILE A 110 0.43 -13.06 10.24
C ILE A 110 1.24 -13.69 11.38
N VAL A 111 0.98 -13.25 12.62
CA VAL A 111 1.50 -13.92 13.83
C VAL A 111 0.40 -14.84 14.36
N LYS A 112 0.66 -16.15 14.37
CA LYS A 112 -0.23 -17.16 14.93
C LYS A 112 0.12 -17.35 16.41
N VAL A 113 -0.83 -17.05 17.29
CA VAL A 113 -0.70 -17.18 18.76
C VAL A 113 -1.22 -18.53 19.21
#